data_AF-A0A6N2K4I6-F1
#
_entry.id   AF-A0A6N2K4I6-F1
#
_cell.length_a   1.000
_cell.length_b   1.000
_cell.length_c   1.000
_cell.angle_alpha   90.00
_cell.angle_beta   90.00
_cell.angle_gamma   90.00
#
_symmetry.space_group_name_H-M   'P 1'
#
loop_
_entity.id
_entity.type
_entity.pdbx_description
1 polymer ?
#
loop_
_entity_poly.entity_id
_entity_poly.type
_entity_poly.pdbx_seq_one_letter_code
_entity_poly.pdbx_strand_id
1 'polypeptide(L)'
;MMDSKSTKTKCNPAAVAKNRHLCESLADSCFPLSQGPSASRLHELFLHQFCDAHTCSGKRKLFPKGGKKETSVFYLAISILTMMMIPLFYLVVYLHQRNPGAKENPKSWKEDEANVVSG
;
A
#
# COMPACT_ATOMS: atom_id res chain seq x y z
N MET A 1 12.43 13.54 -21.10
CA MET A 1 11.52 14.29 -20.21
C MET A 1 10.16 14.31 -20.88
N MET A 2 9.25 13.42 -20.49
CA MET A 2 7.91 13.37 -21.07
C MET A 2 7.05 14.43 -20.39
N ASP A 3 6.77 15.51 -21.12
CA ASP A 3 5.85 16.56 -20.71
C ASP A 3 4.43 15.99 -20.71
N SER A 4 3.98 15.49 -19.56
CA SER A 4 2.58 15.11 -19.37
C SER A 4 1.74 16.38 -19.37
N LYS A 5 1.24 16.78 -20.54
CA LYS A 5 0.20 17.82 -20.68
C LYS A 5 -1.02 17.40 -19.86
N SER A 6 -1.05 17.82 -18.60
CA SER A 6 -2.24 17.71 -17.77
C SER A 6 -3.32 18.55 -18.46
N THR A 7 -4.35 17.92 -18.97
CA THR A 7 -5.62 18.54 -19.36
C THR A 7 -6.27 19.12 -18.11
N LYS A 8 -5.69 20.19 -17.56
CA LYS A 8 -6.33 20.99 -16.51
C LYS A 8 -7.54 21.62 -17.16
N THR A 9 -8.73 21.14 -16.81
CA THR A 9 -9.99 21.82 -17.08
C THR A 9 -9.80 23.29 -16.72
N LYS A 10 -9.98 24.18 -17.70
CA LYS A 10 -9.83 25.63 -17.53
C LYS A 10 -10.67 26.07 -16.33
N CYS A 11 -10.05 26.65 -15.31
CA CYS A 11 -10.76 27.06 -14.10
C CYS A 11 -11.91 28.02 -14.46
N ASN A 12 -13.11 27.76 -13.93
CA ASN A 12 -14.26 28.65 -14.10
C ASN A 12 -14.38 29.57 -12.87
N PRO A 13 -14.06 30.87 -12.98
CA PRO A 13 -14.06 31.79 -11.84
C PRO A 13 -15.45 31.98 -11.23
N ALA A 14 -16.50 31.97 -12.04
CA ALA A 14 -17.87 32.12 -11.56
C ALA A 14 -18.31 30.90 -10.74
N ALA A 15 -17.96 29.70 -11.20
CA ALA A 15 -18.24 28.46 -10.47
C ALA A 15 -17.44 28.39 -9.15
N VAL A 16 -16.19 28.84 -9.15
CA VAL A 16 -15.36 28.90 -7.95
C VAL A 16 -15.93 29.85 -6.91
N ALA A 17 -16.32 31.07 -7.31
CA ALA A 17 -16.94 32.04 -6.40
C ALA A 17 -18.25 31.51 -5.81
N LYS A 18 -19.10 30.90 -6.65
CA LYS A 18 -20.35 30.27 -6.19
C LYS A 18 -20.09 29.13 -5.20
N ASN A 19 -19.15 28.24 -5.50
CA ASN A 19 -18.85 27.10 -4.64
C ASN A 19 -18.21 27.55 -3.32
N ARG A 20 -17.39 28.60 -3.33
CA ARG A 20 -16.85 29.20 -2.10
C ARG A 20 -17.97 29.72 -1.20
N HIS A 21 -18.91 30.48 -1.75
CA HIS A 21 -20.04 31.01 -0.99
C HIS A 21 -20.95 29.90 -0.44
N LEU A 22 -21.16 28.82 -1.21
CA LEU A 22 -21.90 27.65 -0.72
C LEU A 22 -21.16 26.94 0.42
N CYS A 23 -19.84 26.84 0.33
CA CYS A 23 -19.01 26.26 1.38
C CYS A 23 -19.06 27.09 2.68
N GLU A 24 -19.00 28.41 2.58
CA GLU A 24 -19.15 29.33 3.72
C GLU A 24 -20.52 29.16 4.38
N SER A 25 -21.61 29.09 3.60
CA SER A 25 -22.96 28.84 4.12
C SER A 25 -23.10 27.47 4.82
N LEU A 26 -22.36 26.45 4.37
CA LEU A 26 -22.29 25.16 5.05
C LEU A 26 -21.55 25.27 6.39
N ALA A 27 -20.47 26.07 6.45
CA ALA A 27 -19.75 26.32 7.69
C ALA A 27 -20.64 27.05 8.71
N ASP A 28 -21.44 28.02 8.26
CA ASP A 28 -22.39 28.75 9.11
C ASP A 28 -23.49 27.85 9.67
N SER A 29 -24.02 26.93 8.84
CA SER A 29 -25.11 26.04 9.24
C SER A 29 -24.67 24.88 10.13
N CYS A 30 -23.50 24.29 9.86
CA CYS A 30 -22.96 23.18 10.65
C CYS A 30 -22.23 23.64 11.91
N PHE A 31 -21.55 24.79 11.85
CA PHE A 31 -20.72 25.31 12.94
C PHE A 31 -21.00 26.81 13.17
N PRO A 32 -22.19 27.17 13.70
CA PRO A 32 -22.51 28.55 13.94
C PRO A 32 -21.63 29.14 15.05
N LEU A 33 -21.11 30.35 14.82
CA LEU A 33 -20.26 31.08 15.78
C LEU A 33 -20.97 31.31 17.13
N SER A 34 -22.31 31.39 17.12
CA SER A 34 -23.14 31.58 18.31
C SER A 34 -23.27 30.35 19.20
N GLN A 35 -22.89 29.16 18.72
CA GLN A 35 -23.01 27.90 19.46
C GLN A 35 -21.85 27.68 20.46
N GLY A 36 -20.91 28.63 20.54
CA GLY A 36 -19.84 28.65 21.53
C GLY A 36 -18.42 28.46 20.94
N PRO A 37 -17.39 28.43 21.81
CA PRO A 37 -15.99 28.49 21.39
C PRO A 37 -15.53 27.27 20.58
N SER A 38 -16.06 26.08 20.88
CA SER A 38 -15.77 24.86 20.12
C SER A 38 -16.31 24.93 18.69
N ALA A 39 -17.54 25.43 18.52
CA ALA A 39 -18.15 25.61 17.20
C ALA A 39 -17.42 26.68 16.40
N SER A 40 -17.06 27.80 17.03
CA SER A 40 -16.24 28.84 16.40
C SER A 40 -14.88 28.32 15.92
N ARG A 41 -14.20 27.49 16.73
CA ARG A 41 -12.94 26.86 16.31
C ARG A 41 -13.11 25.91 15.13
N LEU A 42 -14.19 25.13 15.12
CA LEU A 42 -14.52 24.22 14.02
C LEU A 42 -14.89 24.98 12.74
N HIS A 43 -15.60 26.10 12.88
CA HIS A 43 -15.96 26.99 11.78
C HIS A 43 -14.70 27.49 11.05
N GLU A 44 -13.75 28.07 11.79
CA GLU A 44 -12.47 28.55 11.23
C GLU A 44 -11.67 27.43 10.55
N LEU A 45 -11.57 26.26 11.19
CA LEU A 45 -10.90 25.10 10.62
C LEU A 45 -11.58 24.64 9.32
N PHE A 46 -12.91 24.63 9.29
CA PHE A 46 -13.67 24.22 8.13
C PHE A 46 -13.46 25.17 6.94
N LEU A 47 -13.53 26.48 7.18
CA LEU A 47 -13.28 27.49 6.14
C LEU A 47 -11.88 27.35 5.53
N HIS A 48 -10.86 27.22 6.37
CA HIS A 48 -9.48 27.17 5.90
C HIS A 48 -9.13 25.86 5.16
N GLN A 49 -9.71 24.73 5.59
CA GLN A 49 -9.42 23.43 4.98
C GLN A 49 -10.26 23.19 3.71
N PHE A 50 -11.53 23.58 3.72
CA PHE A 50 -12.48 23.22 2.66
C PHE A 50 -12.85 24.39 1.77
N CYS A 51 -13.09 25.58 2.32
CA CYS A 51 -13.55 26.72 1.53
C CYS A 51 -12.41 27.43 0.77
N ASP A 52 -11.20 27.47 1.34
CA ASP A 52 -10.01 28.00 0.65
C ASP A 52 -9.50 27.13 -0.50
N ALA A 53 -9.94 25.86 -0.58
CA ALA A 53 -9.69 25.02 -1.74
C ALA A 53 -10.42 25.52 -3.01
N HIS A 54 -11.47 26.33 -2.84
CA HIS A 54 -12.20 26.98 -3.93
C HIS A 54 -11.46 28.22 -4.42
N THR A 55 -10.33 27.99 -5.08
CA THR A 55 -9.55 29.03 -5.77
C THR A 55 -9.10 28.54 -7.14
N CYS A 56 -9.02 29.47 -8.10
CA CYS A 56 -8.36 29.19 -9.38
C CYS A 56 -6.83 29.18 -9.28
N SER A 57 -6.26 29.55 -8.12
CA SER A 57 -4.82 29.50 -7.88
C SER A 57 -4.36 28.05 -7.71
N GLY A 58 -3.81 27.46 -8.78
CA GLY A 58 -3.29 26.08 -8.78
C GLY A 58 -2.05 25.84 -7.90
N LYS A 59 -1.76 26.72 -6.93
CA LYS A 59 -0.52 26.71 -6.14
C LYS A 59 -0.62 25.96 -4.81
N ARG A 60 -1.81 25.62 -4.31
CA ARG A 60 -1.95 24.81 -3.09
C ARG A 60 -3.05 23.78 -3.22
N LYS A 61 -2.66 22.53 -3.48
CA LYS A 61 -3.51 21.38 -3.19
C LYS A 61 -3.41 21.12 -1.69
N LEU A 62 -4.36 21.60 -0.90
CA LEU A 62 -4.41 21.26 0.54
C LEU A 62 -4.67 19.76 0.76
N PHE A 63 -5.26 19.09 -0.23
CA PHE A 63 -5.38 17.64 -0.27
C PHE A 63 -4.40 17.06 -1.30
N PRO A 64 -3.35 16.33 -0.89
CA PRO A 64 -2.63 15.49 -1.84
C PRO A 64 -3.68 14.56 -2.47
N LYS A 65 -3.91 14.68 -3.79
CA LYS A 65 -4.66 13.66 -4.53
C LYS A 65 -4.00 12.33 -4.16
N GLY A 66 -4.70 11.48 -3.41
CA GLY A 66 -4.17 10.25 -2.86
C GLY A 66 -3.25 9.59 -3.88
N GLY A 67 -1.95 9.57 -3.57
CA GLY A 67 -0.95 9.11 -4.51
C GLY A 67 -1.31 7.69 -4.93
N LYS A 68 -1.16 7.38 -6.23
CA LYS A 68 -1.00 5.99 -6.63
C LYS A 68 0.07 5.42 -5.72
N LYS A 69 -0.27 4.42 -4.91
CA LYS A 69 0.70 3.68 -4.11
C LYS A 69 1.66 3.08 -5.11
N GLU A 70 2.76 3.77 -5.37
CA GLU A 70 3.89 3.22 -6.06
C GLU A 70 4.31 2.05 -5.18
N THR A 71 3.99 0.83 -5.60
CA THR A 71 4.47 -0.38 -4.94
C THR A 71 5.98 -0.27 -5.03
N SER A 72 6.57 0.23 -3.95
CA SER A 72 7.98 0.59 -3.86
C SER A 72 8.80 -0.55 -4.45
N VAL A 73 9.67 -0.26 -5.43
CA VAL A 73 10.53 -1.27 -6.06
C VAL A 73 11.26 -2.11 -5.00
N PHE A 74 11.54 -1.51 -3.85
CA PHE A 74 12.08 -2.19 -2.67
C PHE A 74 11.17 -3.32 -2.15
N TYR A 75 9.85 -3.15 -2.11
CA TYR A 75 8.91 -4.20 -1.71
C TYR A 75 8.94 -5.40 -2.67
N LEU A 76 9.01 -5.13 -3.99
CA LEU A 76 9.17 -6.18 -4.99
C LEU A 76 10.52 -6.89 -4.86
N ALA A 77 11.61 -6.13 -4.67
CA ALA A 77 12.95 -6.69 -4.47
C ALA A 77 13.01 -7.58 -3.22
N ILE A 78 12.45 -7.12 -2.09
CA ILE A 78 12.38 -7.89 -0.84
C ILE A 78 11.52 -9.14 -1.01
N SER A 79 10.39 -9.04 -1.73
CA SER A 79 9.53 -10.19 -2.00
C SER A 79 10.24 -11.26 -2.85
N ILE A 80 10.97 -10.86 -3.88
CA ILE A 80 11.73 -11.80 -4.73
C ILE A 80 12.86 -12.45 -3.92
N LEU A 81 13.59 -11.65 -3.14
CA LEU A 81 14.70 -12.15 -2.31
C LEU A 81 14.20 -13.16 -1.29
N THR A 82 13.11 -12.87 -0.58
CA THR A 82 12.52 -13.81 0.40
C THR A 82 12.03 -15.09 -0.26
N MET A 83 11.32 -15.01 -1.39
CA MET A 83 10.83 -16.19 -2.11
C MET A 83 11.95 -17.10 -2.65
N MET A 84 13.13 -16.56 -2.95
CA MET A 84 14.30 -17.35 -3.36
C MET A 84 15.10 -17.88 -2.17
N MET A 85 15.24 -17.09 -1.10
CA MET A 85 16.01 -17.49 0.10
C MET A 85 15.34 -18.63 0.87
N ILE A 86 14.00 -18.65 0.94
CA ILE A 86 13.24 -19.70 1.63
C ILE A 86 13.54 -21.11 1.06
N PRO A 87 13.37 -21.40 -0.24
CA PRO A 87 13.65 -22.73 -0.80
C PRO A 87 15.13 -23.10 -0.73
N LEU A 88 16.04 -22.13 -0.91
CA LEU A 88 17.48 -22.38 -0.73
C LEU A 88 17.82 -22.80 0.70
N PHE A 89 17.24 -22.12 1.70
CA PHE A 89 17.39 -22.49 3.10
C PHE A 89 16.89 -23.91 3.37
N TYR A 90 15.69 -24.25 2.87
CA TYR A 90 15.16 -25.60 3.00
C TYR A 90 16.02 -26.65 2.31
N LEU A 91 16.60 -26.36 1.13
CA LEU A 91 17.53 -27.26 0.45
C LEU A 91 18.82 -27.48 1.25
N VAL A 92 19.39 -26.42 1.82
CA VAL A 92 20.60 -26.53 2.65
C VAL A 92 20.31 -27.37 3.88
N VAL A 93 19.19 -27.12 4.57
CA VAL A 93 18.77 -27.92 5.73
C VAL A 93 18.52 -29.37 5.33
N TYR A 94 17.87 -29.62 4.20
CA TYR A 94 17.61 -30.96 3.68
C TYR A 94 18.91 -31.71 3.34
N LEU A 95 19.89 -31.05 2.73
CA LEU A 95 21.20 -31.62 2.44
C LEU A 95 22.02 -31.84 3.72
N HIS A 96 21.95 -30.92 4.68
CA HIS A 96 22.58 -31.07 5.98
C HIS A 96 21.98 -32.22 6.79
N GLN A 97 20.65 -32.38 6.75
CA GLN A 97 19.93 -33.51 7.35
C GLN A 97 20.08 -34.83 6.57
N ARG A 98 20.53 -34.79 5.31
CA ARG A 98 21.06 -35.95 4.59
C ARG A 98 22.53 -36.24 4.91
N ASN A 99 23.25 -35.26 5.47
CA ASN A 99 24.60 -35.40 5.98
C ASN A 99 24.73 -35.71 7.50
N PRO A 100 23.87 -36.54 8.12
CA PRO A 100 24.25 -37.32 9.30
C PRO A 100 24.66 -38.76 8.94
N GLY A 101 25.07 -39.00 7.69
CA GLY A 101 25.73 -40.23 7.30
C GLY A 101 25.83 -40.40 5.79
N ALA A 102 27.05 -40.26 5.26
CA ALA A 102 27.59 -41.35 4.46
C ALA A 102 27.59 -42.61 5.35
N LYS A 103 26.41 -43.20 5.61
CA LYS A 103 26.32 -44.58 6.03
C LYS A 103 26.50 -45.37 4.75
N GLU A 104 27.71 -45.91 4.65
CA GLU A 104 28.03 -47.03 3.81
C GLU A 104 26.88 -48.05 3.79
N ASN A 105 26.62 -48.57 2.60
CA ASN A 105 25.96 -49.84 2.30
C ASN A 105 24.47 -49.84 1.89
N PRO A 106 24.18 -49.73 0.58
CA PRO A 106 22.99 -50.32 -0.02
C PRO A 106 23.25 -51.82 -0.32
N LYS A 107 23.21 -52.67 0.71
CA LYS A 107 22.98 -54.12 0.53
C LYS A 107 21.74 -54.53 1.30
N SER A 108 20.60 -54.47 0.62
CA SER A 108 19.40 -55.25 0.93
C SER A 108 18.47 -55.05 -0.28
N TRP A 109 17.78 -56.11 -0.72
CA TRP A 109 17.01 -56.26 -1.97
C TRP A 109 17.76 -56.81 -3.20
N LYS A 110 18.85 -57.55 -2.99
CA LYS A 110 19.21 -58.65 -3.88
C LYS A 110 19.74 -59.79 -3.02
N GLU A 111 19.22 -60.99 -3.27
CA GLU A 111 19.60 -62.26 -2.64
C GLU A 111 19.09 -62.56 -1.22
N ASP A 112 17.76 -62.56 -1.05
CA ASP A 112 17.10 -63.56 -0.18
C ASP A 112 16.30 -64.52 -1.08
N GLU A 113 17.00 -65.18 -2.00
CA GLU A 113 16.48 -66.42 -2.56
C GLU A 113 16.81 -67.54 -1.57
N ALA A 114 15.78 -68.34 -1.28
CA ALA A 114 15.83 -69.65 -0.62
C ALA A 114 15.84 -69.65 0.93
N ASN A 115 14.66 -69.97 1.46
CA ASN A 115 14.45 -71.21 2.24
C ASN A 115 13.96 -71.04 3.69
N VAL A 116 12.69 -70.65 3.86
CA VAL A 116 11.81 -71.14 4.95
C VAL A 116 10.38 -71.23 4.35
N VAL A 117 10.10 -72.25 3.54
CA VAL A 117 9.42 -73.51 3.90
C VAL A 117 7.89 -73.40 4.01
N SER A 118 7.24 -74.21 3.17
CA SER A 118 5.87 -74.75 3.26
C SER A 118 4.69 -73.91 2.77
N GLY A 119 4.24 -74.30 1.57
CA GLY A 119 2.94 -74.04 0.94
C GLY A 119 2.92 -74.76 -0.40
#